data_AF-A0A422QZ51-F1
#
_entry.id   AF-A0A422QZ51-F1
#
_cell.length_a   1.000
_cell.length_b   1.000
_cell.length_c   1.000
_cell.angle_alpha   90.00
_cell.angle_beta   90.00
_cell.angle_gamma   90.00
#
_symmetry.space_group_name_H-M   'P 1'
#
loop_
_entity.id
_entity.type
_entity.pdbx_description
1 polymer ?
#
loop_
_entity_poly.entity_id
_entity_poly.type
_entity_poly.pdbx_seq_one_letter_code
_entity_poly.pdbx_strand_id
1 'polypeptide(L)'
;MRFLLTFHSGAAGQWRCLDTALLPAFRSGRAEDLPSALHAAPDLVMRWLLGRYEIANVMVPAAGNRSRAPGPDGPIAVYALDPGRSVIGLEQEYHGAWLEMFLQQNRPLGFIAARKAQAVSAMEALASLEERAARPLNAADPACRETTGRMADQQRILDKLRNGGADGATAMEEEA
;
A
#
# COMPACT_ATOMS: atom_id res chain seq x y z
N MET A 1 -20.16 0.03 -8.46
CA MET A 1 -20.70 0.00 -7.09
C MET A 1 -19.65 0.59 -6.15
N ARG A 2 -20.06 1.34 -5.12
CA ARG A 2 -19.16 1.91 -4.10
C ARG A 2 -19.32 1.12 -2.81
N PHE A 3 -18.29 1.10 -1.98
CA PHE A 3 -18.32 0.48 -0.67
C PHE A 3 -17.80 1.45 0.38
N LEU A 4 -18.34 1.30 1.59
CA LEU A 4 -17.80 1.93 2.79
C LEU A 4 -17.02 0.87 3.56
N LEU A 5 -15.75 1.16 3.82
CA LEU A 5 -14.91 0.35 4.70
C LEU A 5 -14.87 0.99 6.07
N THR A 6 -15.13 0.22 7.12
CA THR A 6 -15.05 0.68 8.50
C THR A 6 -14.04 -0.15 9.28
N PHE A 7 -13.30 0.53 10.16
CA PHE A 7 -12.25 -0.08 10.97
C PHE A 7 -12.21 0.61 12.33
N HIS A 8 -12.19 -0.16 13.42
CA HIS A 8 -11.99 0.39 14.75
C HIS A 8 -10.50 0.33 15.09
N SER A 9 -9.88 1.50 15.26
CA SER A 9 -8.50 1.60 15.71
C SER A 9 -8.48 1.56 17.23
N GLY A 10 -8.02 0.45 17.81
CA GLY A 10 -7.80 0.32 19.24
C GLY A 10 -6.73 1.28 19.76
N ALA A 11 -5.72 1.58 18.94
CA ALA A 11 -4.66 2.53 19.32
C ALA A 11 -5.17 3.97 19.51
N ALA A 12 -6.18 4.39 18.74
CA ALA A 12 -6.75 5.72 18.82
C ALA A 12 -8.14 5.74 19.50
N GLY A 13 -8.70 4.58 19.87
CA GLY A 13 -10.02 4.46 20.48
C GLY A 13 -11.16 5.00 19.61
N GLN A 14 -11.02 4.99 18.28
CA GLN A 14 -11.97 5.63 17.37
C GLN A 14 -12.22 4.79 16.10
N TRP A 15 -13.41 4.94 15.54
CA TRP A 15 -13.73 4.40 14.23
C TRP A 15 -13.13 5.22 13.11
N ARG A 16 -12.77 4.52 12.04
CA ARG A 16 -12.20 5.05 10.81
C ARG A 16 -13.05 4.57 9.65
N CYS A 17 -13.33 5.47 8.73
CA CYS A 17 -14.15 5.21 7.55
C CYS A 17 -13.34 5.50 6.29
N LEU A 18 -13.51 4.66 5.26
CA LEU A 18 -12.93 4.88 3.94
C LEU A 18 -13.98 4.59 2.87
N ASP A 19 -14.25 5.57 2.02
CA ASP A 19 -15.04 5.39 0.80
C ASP A 19 -14.14 4.87 -0.31
N THR A 20 -14.54 3.76 -0.95
CA THR A 20 -13.76 3.17 -2.04
C THR A 20 -13.71 4.03 -3.29
N ALA A 21 -14.51 5.09 -3.40
CA ALA A 21 -14.35 6.12 -4.43
C ALA A 21 -12.98 6.82 -4.34
N LEU A 22 -12.33 6.80 -3.17
CA LEU A 22 -10.98 7.33 -2.96
C LEU A 22 -9.87 6.34 -3.36
N LEU A 23 -10.21 5.09 -3.72
CA LEU A 23 -9.24 4.10 -4.18
C LEU A 23 -9.03 4.23 -5.70
N PRO A 24 -7.90 4.77 -6.19
CA PRO A 24 -7.73 5.11 -7.61
C PRO A 24 -7.76 3.89 -8.53
N ALA A 25 -7.32 2.74 -8.01
CA ALA A 25 -7.25 1.46 -8.71
C ALA A 25 -8.54 0.63 -8.62
N PHE A 26 -9.52 1.02 -7.80
CA PHE A 26 -10.73 0.23 -7.59
C PHE A 26 -11.81 0.52 -8.64
N ARG A 27 -11.66 -0.07 -9.83
CA ARG A 27 -12.59 0.13 -10.95
C ARG A 27 -13.58 -1.00 -11.17
N SER A 28 -13.35 -2.17 -10.57
CA SER A 28 -14.19 -3.35 -10.81
C SER A 28 -15.58 -3.23 -10.19
N GLY A 29 -15.71 -2.44 -9.11
CA GLY A 29 -16.96 -2.31 -8.36
C GLY A 29 -17.42 -3.61 -7.70
N ARG A 30 -16.53 -4.61 -7.58
CA ARG A 30 -16.79 -5.91 -6.96
C ARG A 30 -16.13 -5.96 -5.58
N ALA A 31 -16.85 -6.45 -4.57
CA ALA A 31 -16.34 -6.47 -3.21
C ALA A 31 -15.14 -7.42 -3.05
N GLU A 32 -15.07 -8.46 -3.90
CA GLU A 32 -14.00 -9.46 -3.90
C GLU A 32 -12.64 -8.89 -4.28
N ASP A 33 -12.61 -7.78 -5.04
CA ASP A 33 -11.37 -7.13 -5.50
C ASP A 33 -10.83 -6.08 -4.52
N LEU A 34 -11.56 -5.83 -3.42
CA LEU A 34 -11.17 -4.83 -2.41
C LEU A 34 -9.81 -5.12 -1.76
N PRO A 35 -9.46 -6.38 -1.39
CA PRO A 35 -8.12 -6.67 -0.89
C PRO A 35 -7.02 -6.21 -1.84
N SER A 36 -7.12 -6.55 -3.14
CA SER A 36 -6.14 -6.16 -4.15
C SER A 36 -6.08 -4.64 -4.33
N ALA A 37 -7.23 -3.95 -4.28
CA ALA A 37 -7.26 -2.49 -4.37
C ALA A 37 -6.63 -1.79 -3.16
N LEU A 38 -6.80 -2.35 -1.96
CA LEU A 38 -6.13 -1.85 -0.75
C LEU A 38 -4.61 -2.04 -0.84
N HIS A 39 -4.15 -3.18 -1.34
CA HIS A 39 -2.71 -3.43 -1.58
C HIS A 39 -2.11 -2.49 -2.63
N ALA A 40 -2.88 -2.05 -3.61
CA ALA A 40 -2.44 -1.09 -4.63
C ALA A 40 -2.34 0.36 -4.11
N ALA A 41 -2.84 0.65 -2.89
CA ALA A 41 -2.86 1.99 -2.29
C ALA A 41 -2.26 2.02 -0.87
N PRO A 42 -1.02 1.54 -0.67
CA PRO A 42 -0.45 1.33 0.67
C PRO A 42 -0.36 2.62 1.50
N ASP A 43 -0.06 3.76 0.89
CA ASP A 43 0.04 5.04 1.61
C ASP A 43 -1.30 5.52 2.13
N LEU A 44 -2.37 5.35 1.34
CA LEU A 44 -3.72 5.70 1.74
C LEU A 44 -4.21 4.78 2.86
N VAL A 45 -3.97 3.47 2.74
CA VAL A 45 -4.30 2.49 3.77
C VAL A 45 -3.56 2.79 5.07
N MET A 46 -2.27 3.13 5.00
CA MET A 46 -1.47 3.48 6.17
C MET A 46 -2.01 4.72 6.89
N ARG A 47 -2.34 5.80 6.15
CA ARG A 47 -2.95 7.02 6.72
C ARG A 47 -4.33 6.74 7.32
N TRP A 48 -5.14 5.95 6.64
CA TRP A 48 -6.48 5.60 7.10
C TRP A 48 -6.44 4.76 8.38
N LEU A 49 -5.63 3.69 8.43
CA LEU A 49 -5.53 2.79 9.58
C LEU A 49 -4.64 3.33 10.72
N LEU A 50 -4.01 4.49 10.54
CA LEU A 50 -3.08 5.12 11.49
C LEU A 50 -1.88 4.21 11.81
N GLY A 51 -1.34 3.53 10.81
CA GLY A 51 -0.19 2.66 10.98
C GLY A 51 -0.01 1.64 9.86
N ARG A 52 1.02 0.80 10.00
CA ARG A 52 1.27 -0.31 9.07
C ARG A 52 0.46 -1.52 9.49
N TYR A 53 -0.35 -2.02 8.55
CA TYR A 53 -1.15 -3.22 8.71
C TYR A 53 -0.89 -4.16 7.55
N GLU A 54 -0.83 -5.45 7.85
CA GLU A 54 -0.92 -6.52 6.89
C GLU A 54 -2.40 -6.78 6.62
N ILE A 55 -2.81 -6.50 5.38
CA ILE A 55 -4.18 -6.74 4.91
C ILE A 55 -4.24 -8.15 4.32
N ALA A 56 -5.27 -8.92 4.67
CA ALA A 56 -5.48 -10.23 4.09
C ALA A 56 -5.94 -10.11 2.63
N ASN A 57 -5.42 -10.99 1.76
CA ASN A 57 -5.74 -11.04 0.33
C ASN A 57 -7.18 -11.50 0.02
N VAL A 58 -7.99 -11.81 1.02
CA VAL A 58 -9.34 -12.34 0.82
C VAL A 58 -10.34 -11.64 1.73
N MET A 59 -11.51 -11.34 1.17
CA MET A 59 -12.68 -10.95 1.92
C MET A 59 -13.45 -12.21 2.35
N VAL A 60 -13.80 -12.29 3.64
CA VAL A 60 -14.68 -13.34 4.16
C VAL A 60 -16.11 -12.79 4.19
N PRO A 61 -17.10 -13.43 3.52
CA PRO A 61 -18.48 -13.00 3.57
C PRO A 61 -19.01 -12.96 5.00
N ALA A 62 -19.96 -12.06 5.27
CA ALA A 62 -20.65 -11.99 6.54
C ALA A 62 -21.60 -13.20 6.70
N ALA A 63 -21.05 -14.36 7.07
CA ALA A 63 -21.86 -15.51 7.45
C ALA A 63 -22.56 -15.20 8.78
N GLY A 64 -23.88 -15.49 8.84
CA GLY A 64 -24.72 -15.26 10.00
C GLY A 64 -24.04 -15.73 11.29
N ASN A 65 -23.70 -14.76 12.13
CA ASN A 65 -23.15 -14.92 13.46
C ASN A 65 -21.83 -15.72 13.55
N ARG A 66 -20.72 -15.06 13.23
CA ARG A 66 -19.42 -15.41 13.81
C ARG A 66 -18.86 -14.20 14.54
N SER A 67 -19.00 -14.22 15.85
CA SER A 67 -18.12 -13.50 16.76
C SER A 67 -16.69 -13.88 16.38
N ARG A 68 -15.93 -12.95 15.80
CA ARG A 68 -14.54 -13.17 15.41
C ARG A 68 -13.64 -12.51 16.45
N ALA A 69 -12.77 -13.35 17.02
CA ALA A 69 -11.94 -13.17 18.20
C ALA A 69 -10.96 -11.96 18.14
N PRO A 70 -10.45 -11.52 19.31
CA PRO A 70 -10.11 -10.13 19.57
C PRO A 70 -8.65 -9.82 19.26
N GLY A 71 -8.43 -8.83 18.39
CA GLY A 71 -7.33 -7.88 18.54
C GLY A 71 -7.88 -6.59 19.17
N PRO A 72 -7.03 -5.68 19.70
CA PRO A 72 -7.48 -4.34 20.06
C PRO A 72 -8.05 -3.59 18.84
N ASP A 73 -7.55 -3.94 17.66
CA ASP A 73 -8.04 -3.47 16.37
C ASP A 73 -9.06 -4.49 15.79
N GLY A 74 -10.20 -3.99 15.32
CA GLY A 74 -11.24 -4.82 14.68
C GLY A 74 -10.91 -5.17 13.23
N PRO A 75 -11.55 -6.19 12.61
CA PRO A 75 -11.43 -6.41 11.18
C PRO A 75 -11.98 -5.22 10.40
N ILE A 76 -11.55 -5.07 9.15
CA ILE A 76 -12.16 -4.11 8.23
C ILE A 76 -13.52 -4.66 7.81
N ALA A 77 -14.60 -3.98 8.16
CA ALA A 77 -15.95 -4.34 7.72
C ALA A 77 -16.29 -3.63 6.42
N VAL A 78 -16.91 -4.35 5.48
CA VAL A 78 -17.23 -3.88 4.13
C VAL A 78 -18.74 -3.71 4.01
N TYR A 79 -19.20 -2.51 3.68
CA TYR A 79 -20.62 -2.21 3.48
C TYR A 79 -20.88 -1.75 2.05
N ALA A 80 -22.01 -2.15 1.48
CA ALA A 80 -22.50 -1.54 0.26
C ALA A 80 -22.79 -0.06 0.51
N LEU A 81 -22.35 0.82 -0.40
CA LEU A 81 -22.66 2.23 -0.36
C LEU A 81 -23.41 2.61 -1.64
N ASP A 82 -24.59 3.19 -1.45
CA ASP A 82 -25.40 3.71 -2.56
C ASP A 82 -24.62 4.84 -3.29
N PRO A 83 -24.56 4.83 -4.63
CA PRO A 83 -23.91 5.89 -5.41
C PRO A 83 -24.33 7.31 -5.04
N GLY A 84 -25.60 7.52 -4.64
CA GLY A 84 -26.16 8.82 -4.23
C GLY A 84 -25.92 9.17 -2.76
N ARG A 85 -25.44 8.23 -1.94
CA ARG A 85 -25.16 8.45 -0.53
C ARG A 85 -23.74 8.97 -0.38
N SER A 86 -23.61 10.27 -0.10
CA SER A 86 -22.32 10.85 0.26
C SER A 86 -21.90 10.32 1.63
N VAL A 87 -20.67 9.80 1.73
CA VAL A 87 -20.03 9.57 3.02
C VAL A 87 -19.63 10.94 3.55
N ILE A 88 -20.14 11.30 4.71
CA ILE A 88 -19.76 12.54 5.38
C ILE A 88 -18.32 12.36 5.86
N GLY A 89 -17.37 13.00 5.18
CA GLY A 89 -15.96 13.03 5.56
C GLY A 89 -15.01 12.79 4.39
N LEU A 90 -14.39 13.87 3.91
CA LEU A 90 -13.06 13.78 3.32
C LEU A 90 -12.08 13.53 4.47
N GLU A 91 -11.15 12.61 4.26
CA GLU A 91 -9.96 12.42 5.08
C GLU A 91 -10.16 12.42 6.61
N GLN A 92 -10.44 11.23 7.16
CA GLN A 92 -9.99 10.86 8.52
C GLN A 92 -10.79 11.39 9.72
N GLU A 93 -11.91 12.07 9.55
CA GLU A 93 -12.69 12.58 10.70
C GLU A 93 -13.87 11.67 11.07
N TYR A 94 -13.89 11.21 12.32
CA TYR A 94 -14.97 10.41 12.91
C TYR A 94 -16.22 11.26 13.13
N HIS A 95 -17.29 10.95 12.39
CA HIS A 95 -18.60 11.59 12.55
C HIS A 95 -19.57 10.59 13.21
N GLY A 96 -19.43 10.44 14.53
CA GLY A 96 -19.98 9.31 15.30
C GLY A 96 -21.47 9.02 15.11
N ALA A 97 -22.34 10.01 15.22
CA ALA A 97 -23.78 9.80 15.11
C ALA A 97 -24.21 9.24 13.73
N TRP A 98 -23.60 9.72 12.65
CA TRP A 98 -23.89 9.21 11.31
C TRP A 98 -23.42 7.75 11.16
N LEU A 99 -22.21 7.45 11.63
CA LEU A 99 -21.66 6.10 11.52
C LEU A 99 -22.47 5.12 12.36
N GLU A 100 -22.83 5.47 13.58
CA GLU A 100 -23.66 4.63 14.46
C GLU A 100 -25.01 4.31 13.81
N MET A 101 -25.71 5.33 13.29
CA MET A 101 -26.96 5.13 12.55
C MET A 101 -26.75 4.25 11.31
N PHE A 102 -25.67 4.47 10.56
CA PHE A 102 -25.34 3.66 9.40
C PHE A 102 -25.12 2.20 9.76
N LEU A 103 -24.31 1.92 10.81
CA LEU A 103 -23.99 0.57 11.26
C LEU A 103 -25.23 -0.18 11.81
N GLN A 104 -26.19 0.53 12.40
CA GLN A 104 -27.46 -0.05 12.84
C GLN A 104 -28.38 -0.42 11.66
N GLN A 105 -28.38 0.39 10.60
CA GLN A 105 -29.28 0.23 9.46
C GLN A 105 -28.74 -0.71 8.38
N ASN A 106 -27.43 -0.95 8.35
CA ASN A 106 -26.78 -1.68 7.27
C ASN A 106 -26.05 -2.91 7.82
N ARG A 107 -26.12 -4.02 7.08
CA ARG A 107 -25.31 -5.21 7.38
C ARG A 107 -24.03 -5.20 6.54
N PRO A 108 -22.88 -5.59 7.11
CA PRO A 108 -21.67 -5.74 6.32
C PRO A 108 -21.87 -6.88 5.31
N LEU A 109 -21.34 -6.69 4.10
CA LEU A 109 -21.23 -7.72 3.07
C LEU A 109 -20.19 -8.78 3.46
N GLY A 110 -19.14 -8.32 4.15
CA GLY A 110 -18.02 -9.17 4.55
C GLY A 110 -16.98 -8.41 5.35
N PHE A 111 -15.91 -9.12 5.65
CA PHE A 111 -14.82 -8.64 6.48
C PHE A 111 -13.47 -8.97 5.83
N ILE A 112 -12.55 -8.01 5.87
CA ILE A 112 -11.16 -8.20 5.48
C ILE A 112 -10.34 -8.16 6.76
N ALA A 113 -9.54 -9.20 7.00
CA ALA A 113 -8.68 -9.20 8.17
C ALA A 113 -7.54 -8.19 7.97
N ALA A 114 -7.28 -7.38 9.00
CA ALA A 114 -6.14 -6.47 9.07
C ALA A 114 -5.39 -6.78 10.37
N ARG A 115 -4.09 -7.04 10.26
CA ARG A 115 -3.23 -7.28 11.42
C ARG A 115 -2.20 -6.17 11.49
N LYS A 116 -2.08 -5.50 12.64
CA LYS A 116 -1.03 -4.51 12.83
C LYS A 116 0.32 -5.18 12.59
N ALA A 117 1.08 -4.67 11.63
CA ALA A 117 2.42 -5.18 11.38
C ALA A 117 3.22 -4.99 12.67
N GLN A 118 3.83 -6.05 13.19
CA GLN A 118 4.73 -5.90 14.32
C GLN A 118 5.82 -4.92 13.90
N ALA A 119 5.95 -3.83 14.63
CA ALA A 119 7.11 -2.98 14.49
C ALA A 119 8.31 -3.88 14.78
N VAL A 120 9.26 -3.96 13.83
CA VAL A 120 10.63 -4.37 14.13
C VAL A 120 11.00 -3.64 15.42
N SER A 121 11.45 -4.36 16.43
CA SER A 121 11.64 -3.75 17.75
C SER A 121 12.50 -2.50 17.56
N ALA A 122 12.20 -1.41 18.28
CA ALA A 122 12.97 -0.16 18.13
C ALA A 122 14.48 -0.42 18.23
N MET A 123 14.87 -1.42 19.04
CA MET A 123 16.23 -1.93 19.19
C MET A 123 16.79 -2.60 17.92
N GLU A 124 16.04 -3.47 17.25
CA GLU A 124 16.45 -4.08 15.98
C GLU A 124 16.49 -3.06 14.83
N ALA A 125 15.57 -2.10 14.83
CA ALA A 125 15.55 -1.00 13.85
C ALA A 125 16.75 -0.06 14.06
N LEU A 126 17.07 0.28 15.31
CA LEU A 126 18.28 1.02 15.69
C LEU A 126 19.53 0.24 15.35
N ALA A 127 19.62 -1.04 15.70
CA ALA A 127 20.78 -1.88 15.35
C ALA A 127 20.99 -1.97 13.84
N SER A 128 19.91 -2.10 13.05
CA SER A 128 19.99 -2.08 11.59
C SER A 128 20.41 -0.71 11.04
N LEU A 129 20.02 0.39 11.68
CA LEU A 129 20.44 1.74 11.30
C LEU A 129 21.90 2.00 11.70
N GLU A 130 22.33 1.56 12.87
CA GLU A 130 23.70 1.63 13.36
C GLU A 130 24.64 0.79 12.49
N GLU A 131 24.23 -0.42 12.11
CA GLU A 131 24.99 -1.28 11.20
C GLU A 131 25.15 -0.63 9.81
N ARG A 132 24.07 -0.02 9.28
CA ARG A 132 24.12 0.73 8.02
C ARG A 132 24.96 2.00 8.12
N ALA A 133 24.89 2.70 9.24
CA ALA A 133 25.72 3.88 9.51
C ALA A 133 27.20 3.50 9.67
N ALA A 134 27.50 2.33 10.24
CA ALA A 134 28.86 1.81 10.36
C ALA A 134 29.43 1.31 9.02
N ARG A 135 28.58 0.97 8.05
CA ARG A 135 28.98 0.48 6.72
C ARG A 135 28.18 1.17 5.61
N PRO A 136 28.39 2.48 5.40
CA PRO A 136 27.57 3.29 4.50
C PRO A 136 27.69 2.90 3.02
N LEU A 137 28.72 2.15 2.63
CA LEU A 137 28.96 1.65 1.26
C LEU A 137 29.10 0.13 1.24
N ASN A 138 28.18 -0.58 1.89
CA ASN A 138 28.18 -2.04 1.85
C ASN A 138 27.68 -2.56 0.48
N ALA A 139 28.57 -3.17 -0.30
CA ALA A 139 28.26 -3.73 -1.61
C ALA A 139 27.22 -4.89 -1.57
N ALA A 140 26.93 -5.47 -0.41
CA ALA A 140 25.86 -6.46 -0.25
C ALA A 140 24.46 -5.82 -0.14
N ASP A 141 24.38 -4.52 0.19
CA ASP A 141 23.11 -3.81 0.33
C ASP A 141 22.38 -3.75 -1.03
N PRO A 142 21.06 -4.03 -1.07
CA PRO A 142 20.29 -3.97 -2.30
C PRO A 142 20.39 -2.62 -3.04
N ALA A 143 20.39 -1.50 -2.33
CA ALA A 143 20.46 -0.16 -2.92
C ALA A 143 21.86 0.14 -3.49
N CYS A 144 22.92 -0.35 -2.83
CA CYS A 144 24.29 -0.26 -3.35
C CYS A 144 24.47 -1.13 -4.60
N ARG A 145 23.89 -2.34 -4.63
CA ARG A 145 23.89 -3.21 -5.82
C ARG A 145 23.13 -2.61 -7.00
N GLU A 146 21.99 -2.00 -6.73
CA GLU A 146 21.21 -1.33 -7.77
C GLU A 146 21.98 -0.14 -8.38
N THR A 147 22.58 0.68 -7.52
CA THR A 147 23.37 1.85 -7.96
C THR A 147 24.61 1.43 -8.76
N THR A 148 25.34 0.43 -8.30
CA THR A 148 26.53 -0.10 -9.01
C THR A 148 26.15 -0.77 -10.33
N GLY A 149 25.02 -1.47 -10.39
CA GLY A 149 24.47 -2.00 -11.65
C GLY A 149 24.19 -0.90 -12.66
N ARG A 150 23.52 0.18 -12.24
CA ARG A 150 23.25 1.36 -13.10
C ARG A 150 24.52 2.02 -13.60
N MET A 151 25.53 2.18 -12.75
CA MET A 151 26.82 2.74 -13.15
C MET A 151 27.54 1.85 -14.19
N ALA A 152 27.51 0.53 -14.00
CA ALA A 152 28.10 -0.42 -14.94
C ALA A 152 27.39 -0.41 -16.31
N ASP A 153 26.06 -0.30 -16.31
CA ASP A 153 25.27 -0.20 -17.54
C ASP A 153 25.55 1.13 -18.27
N GLN A 154 25.65 2.23 -17.53
CA GLN A 154 25.99 3.53 -18.11
C GLN A 154 27.41 3.54 -18.70
N GLN A 155 28.37 2.90 -18.03
CA GLN A 155 29.73 2.76 -18.55
C GLN A 155 29.75 1.94 -19.85
N ARG A 156 28.99 0.85 -19.94
CA ARG A 156 28.86 0.06 -21.18
C ARG A 156 28.26 0.86 -22.33
N ILE A 157 27.29 1.74 -22.05
CA ILE A 157 26.72 2.64 -23.06
C ILE A 157 27.78 3.62 -23.56
N LEU A 158 28.54 4.24 -22.66
CA LEU A 158 29.62 5.17 -23.00
C LEU A 158 30.74 4.49 -23.80
N ASP A 159 31.14 3.28 -23.43
CA ASP A 159 32.17 2.51 -24.14
C ASP A 159 31.72 2.11 -25.56
N LYS A 160 30.43 1.76 -25.73
CA LYS A 160 29.84 1.51 -27.06
C LYS A 160 29.83 2.76 -27.93
N LEU A 161 29.49 3.92 -27.37
CA LEU A 161 29.53 5.19 -28.11
C LEU A 161 30.95 5.57 -28.51
N ARG A 162 31.94 5.32 -27.63
CA ARG A 162 33.36 5.57 -27.90
C ARG A 162 33.92 4.66 -29.00
N ASN A 163 33.52 3.39 -29.01
CA ASN A 163 34.01 2.41 -29.99
C ASN A 163 33.23 2.46 -31.31
N GLY A 164 31.95 2.84 -31.30
CA GLY A 164 31.13 3.04 -32.50
C GLY A 164 31.47 4.31 -33.29
N GLY A 165 32.19 5.26 -32.69
CA GLY A 165 32.72 6.44 -33.39
C GLY A 165 34.01 6.19 -34.18
N ALA A 166 34.65 5.03 -34.03
CA ALA A 166 35.90 4.70 -34.70
C ALA A 166 35.70 4.07 -36.10
N ASP A 167 34.55 3.46 -36.38
CA ASP A 167 34.27 2.79 -37.66
C ASP A 167 33.74 3.73 -38.76
N GLY A 168 33.55 5.02 -38.46
CA GLY A 168 33.02 6.01 -39.41
C GLY A 168 34.07 6.85 -40.16
N ALA A 169 35.36 6.70 -39.86
CA ALA A 169 36.41 7.59 -40.39
C ALA A 169 37.30 6.97 -41.49
N THR A 170 37.10 5.71 -41.85
CA THR A 170 37.97 4.99 -42.82
C THR A 170 37.31 4.71 -44.18
N ALA A 171 36.14 5.29 -44.48
CA ALA A 171 35.42 5.07 -45.75
C ALA A 171 35.32 6.33 -46.63
N MET A 172 36.27 7.28 -46.51
CA MET A 172 36.33 8.48 -47.35
C MET A 172 37.78 8.80 -47.75
N GLU A 173 38.50 7.84 -48.31
CA GLU A 173 39.79 8.11 -48.99
C GLU A 173 40.13 7.01 -50.01
N GLU A 174 39.19 6.64 -50.89
CA GLU A 174 39.51 5.85 -52.08
C GLU A 174 38.46 6.05 -53.20
N GLU A 175 38.36 7.27 -53.74
CA GLU A 175 37.86 7.50 -55.11
C GLU A 175 38.37 8.86 -55.61
N ALA A 176 39.58 8.86 -56.17
CA ALA A 176 40.10 9.86 -57.11
C ALA A 176 41.21 9.24 -57.97
#